data_AF-A0A2V8L5S1-F1
#
_entry.id   AF-A0A2V8L5S1-F1
#
_cell.length_a   1.000
_cell.length_b   1.000
_cell.length_c   1.000
_cell.angle_alpha   90.00
_cell.angle_beta   90.00
_cell.angle_gamma   90.00
#
_symmetry.space_group_name_H-M   'P 1'
#
loop_
_entity.id
_entity.type
_entity.pdbx_description
1 polymer ?
#
loop_
_entity_poly.entity_id
_entity_poly.type
_entity_poly.pdbx_seq_one_letter_code
_entity_poly.pdbx_strand_id
1 'polypeptide(L)'
;MVPFPEVVEATSAGYCAQSCTWQAMLNAGCEYAPRHPETTVLYQVVAEQLETFLNRQQDRDHPVPGFVEDEFLDCGVLARGFLRLRCQSCGLDRLLAFSCKGRAWCPSCGGRRMADTAAHLVDRVFPVVPVRQWVLSVPFALRYRMAYDGHLTSDVLNVFIRVLFGELRRRVYELLGVASSQCGAVTFVQRWGDALNANPHFHSLVLDGVYAAGGNGRPQFHQLPAPGNEDVLRVTTLVSQRVQSLLERRGCGPEADAPQADPLSQEDPGMAAMVSDSVRHRIAVGSNTGRGVVRLGDQIDGDNLDASESPRCAMGSGFSVHANVCVEGRDRMRLERLVRYAARPAVSTERLTEYIA
;
A
#
# COMPACT_ATOMS: atom_id res chain seq x y z
N MET A 1 -34.57 -18.58 19.69
CA MET A 1 -34.67 -19.42 18.49
C MET A 1 -35.10 -18.50 17.36
N VAL A 2 -34.14 -17.91 16.65
CA VAL A 2 -34.38 -16.91 15.60
C VAL A 2 -34.31 -17.63 14.25
N PRO A 3 -35.24 -17.41 13.30
CA PRO A 3 -35.30 -18.21 12.08
C PRO A 3 -34.08 -17.94 11.19
N PHE A 4 -33.59 -18.99 10.54
CA PHE A 4 -32.57 -18.90 9.48
C PHE A 4 -33.06 -18.00 8.34
N PRO A 5 -32.22 -17.12 7.76
CA PRO A 5 -32.59 -16.38 6.57
C PRO A 5 -32.62 -17.31 5.35
N GLU A 6 -33.64 -17.11 4.51
CA GLU A 6 -33.94 -17.85 3.30
C GLU A 6 -32.72 -17.99 2.37
N VAL A 7 -32.53 -19.20 1.86
CA VAL A 7 -31.60 -19.52 0.79
C VAL A 7 -32.11 -18.85 -0.49
N VAL A 8 -31.37 -17.86 -0.99
CA VAL A 8 -31.64 -17.28 -2.32
C VAL A 8 -31.21 -18.31 -3.37
N GLU A 9 -32.18 -19.02 -3.94
CA GLU A 9 -31.97 -19.95 -5.04
C GLU A 9 -31.61 -19.18 -6.32
N ALA A 10 -30.36 -19.31 -6.77
CA ALA A 10 -29.97 -18.91 -8.11
C ALA A 10 -30.54 -19.94 -9.11
N THR A 11 -31.16 -19.40 -10.16
CA THR A 11 -31.96 -20.07 -11.18
C THR A 11 -31.31 -21.29 -11.82
N SER A 12 -32.12 -22.33 -11.98
CA SER A 12 -31.83 -23.61 -12.61
C SER A 12 -31.49 -23.49 -14.10
N ALA A 13 -30.31 -23.94 -14.49
CA ALA A 13 -30.03 -24.38 -15.85
C ALA A 13 -29.29 -25.72 -15.76
N GLY A 14 -30.03 -26.81 -16.03
CA GLY A 14 -29.45 -28.13 -16.14
C GLY A 14 -28.61 -28.23 -17.40
N TYR A 15 -27.34 -28.60 -17.27
CA TYR A 15 -26.57 -29.42 -18.19
C TYR A 15 -25.21 -29.73 -17.56
N CYS A 16 -24.78 -30.99 -17.72
CA CYS A 16 -23.40 -31.46 -17.69
C CYS A 16 -22.76 -31.84 -16.33
N ALA A 17 -22.83 -33.14 -16.01
CA ALA A 17 -22.01 -33.79 -14.99
C ALA A 17 -20.50 -33.84 -15.32
N GLN A 18 -20.05 -33.27 -16.46
CA GLN A 18 -18.63 -33.03 -16.78
C GLN A 18 -18.17 -31.58 -16.55
N SER A 19 -19.06 -30.68 -16.09
CA SER A 19 -18.75 -29.26 -15.85
C SER A 19 -18.83 -28.87 -14.38
N CYS A 20 -18.58 -29.80 -13.44
CA CYS A 20 -18.36 -29.42 -12.06
C CYS A 20 -16.99 -28.72 -11.98
N THR A 21 -16.98 -27.39 -12.11
CA THR A 21 -15.78 -26.56 -11.97
C THR A 21 -15.03 -26.86 -10.68
N TRP A 22 -15.73 -27.25 -9.62
CA TRP A 22 -15.13 -27.69 -8.36
C TRP A 22 -14.37 -29.01 -8.47
N GLN A 23 -14.92 -30.03 -9.13
CA GLN A 23 -14.21 -31.29 -9.37
C GLN A 23 -12.99 -31.05 -10.27
N ALA A 24 -13.10 -30.15 -11.26
CA ALA A 24 -12.00 -29.74 -12.11
C ALA A 24 -10.92 -28.97 -11.33
N MET A 25 -11.29 -28.09 -10.39
CA MET A 25 -10.36 -27.38 -9.50
C MET A 25 -9.63 -28.33 -8.54
N LEU A 26 -10.35 -29.31 -7.98
CA LEU A 26 -9.75 -30.36 -7.13
C LEU A 26 -8.77 -31.21 -7.94
N ASN A 27 -9.14 -31.61 -9.17
CA ASN A 27 -8.26 -32.35 -10.08
C ASN A 27 -7.05 -31.51 -10.55
N ALA A 28 -7.17 -30.18 -10.58
CA ALA A 28 -6.08 -29.24 -10.86
C ALA A 28 -5.21 -28.91 -9.63
N GLY A 29 -5.46 -29.53 -8.47
CA GLY A 29 -4.70 -29.32 -7.24
C GLY A 29 -5.02 -28.01 -6.50
N CYS A 30 -6.07 -27.27 -6.91
CA CYS A 30 -6.54 -26.06 -6.25
C CYS A 30 -7.62 -26.39 -5.21
N GLU A 31 -7.23 -27.07 -4.12
CA GLU A 31 -8.13 -27.30 -2.99
C GLU A 31 -8.13 -26.08 -2.04
N TYR A 32 -9.32 -25.54 -1.75
CA TYR A 32 -9.45 -24.54 -0.69
C TYR A 32 -9.21 -25.20 0.66
N ALA A 33 -8.06 -24.88 1.27
CA ALA A 33 -7.79 -25.18 2.66
C ALA A 33 -8.29 -24.02 3.54
N PRO A 34 -9.22 -24.27 4.49
CA PRO A 34 -9.56 -23.30 5.52
C PRO A 34 -8.29 -22.82 6.24
N ARG A 35 -8.20 -21.53 6.48
CA ARG A 35 -7.08 -20.95 7.22
C ARG A 35 -7.33 -21.13 8.72
N HIS A 36 -6.24 -21.28 9.45
CA HIS A 36 -6.22 -21.28 10.92
C HIS A 36 -5.49 -20.01 11.40
N PRO A 37 -6.14 -18.83 11.34
CA PRO A 37 -5.51 -17.58 11.76
C PRO A 37 -4.99 -17.67 13.21
N GLU A 38 -5.68 -18.42 14.08
CA GLU A 38 -5.35 -18.63 15.49
C GLU A 38 -3.98 -19.28 15.74
N THR A 39 -3.42 -19.98 14.74
CA THR A 39 -2.10 -20.61 14.84
C THR A 39 -0.98 -19.70 14.31
N THR A 40 -1.30 -18.49 13.86
CA THR A 40 -0.29 -17.56 13.33
C THR A 40 0.30 -16.70 14.45
N VAL A 41 1.60 -16.42 14.36
CA VAL A 41 2.32 -15.57 15.32
C VAL A 41 1.62 -14.21 15.49
N LEU A 42 1.21 -13.57 14.40
CA LEU A 42 0.52 -12.28 14.47
C LEU A 42 -0.78 -12.36 15.28
N TYR A 43 -1.58 -13.39 15.05
CA TYR A 43 -2.85 -13.55 15.78
C TYR A 43 -2.59 -13.74 17.26
N GLN A 44 -1.66 -14.63 17.63
CA GLN A 44 -1.32 -14.92 19.03
C GLN A 44 -0.83 -13.66 19.74
N VAL A 45 0.10 -12.91 19.14
CA VAL A 45 0.59 -11.65 19.70
C VAL A 45 -0.53 -10.64 19.93
N VAL A 46 -1.43 -10.45 18.94
CA VAL A 46 -2.54 -9.51 19.09
C VAL A 46 -3.53 -10.00 20.14
N ALA A 47 -3.91 -11.28 20.12
CA ALA A 47 -4.85 -11.86 21.06
C ALA A 47 -4.36 -11.76 22.52
N GLU A 48 -3.06 -11.95 22.75
CA GLU A 48 -2.46 -11.88 24.08
C GLU A 48 -2.24 -10.45 24.58
N GLN A 49 -1.88 -9.53 23.68
CA GLN A 49 -1.37 -8.20 24.07
C GLN A 49 -2.39 -7.07 23.90
N LEU A 50 -3.46 -7.25 23.10
CA LEU A 50 -4.39 -6.17 22.76
C LEU A 50 -5.08 -5.58 24.00
N GLU A 51 -5.70 -6.38 24.84
CA GLU A 51 -6.39 -5.89 26.06
C GLU A 51 -5.41 -5.18 27.00
N THR A 52 -4.21 -5.74 27.18
CA THR A 52 -3.15 -5.11 27.99
C THR A 52 -2.72 -3.76 27.41
N PHE A 53 -2.60 -3.66 26.09
CA PHE A 53 -2.30 -2.40 25.40
C PHE A 53 -3.42 -1.37 25.60
N LEU A 54 -4.68 -1.75 25.36
CA LEU A 54 -5.84 -0.86 25.50
C LEU A 54 -5.98 -0.33 26.94
N ASN A 55 -5.87 -1.20 27.94
CA ASN A 55 -5.95 -0.79 29.35
C ASN A 55 -4.83 0.19 29.72
N ARG A 56 -3.58 -0.06 29.29
CA ARG A 56 -2.47 0.86 29.53
C ARG A 56 -2.66 2.23 28.88
N GLN A 57 -3.32 2.28 27.73
CA GLN A 57 -3.62 3.52 27.04
C GLN A 57 -4.71 4.31 27.76
N GLN A 58 -5.73 3.62 28.28
CA GLN A 58 -6.76 4.21 29.14
C GLN A 58 -6.16 4.74 30.45
N ASP A 59 -5.31 3.97 31.13
CA ASP A 59 -4.65 4.38 32.40
C ASP A 59 -3.76 5.63 32.25
N ARG A 60 -3.35 5.96 31.02
CA ARG A 60 -2.51 7.13 30.69
C ARG A 60 -3.33 8.31 30.18
N ASP A 61 -4.66 8.26 30.28
CA ASP A 61 -5.60 9.23 29.72
C ASP A 61 -5.39 9.47 28.21
N HIS A 62 -4.95 8.43 27.49
CA HIS A 62 -4.67 8.45 26.06
C HIS A 62 -5.34 7.26 25.35
N PRO A 63 -6.68 7.14 25.41
CA PRO A 63 -7.40 6.04 24.77
C PRO A 63 -7.13 6.04 23.27
N VAL A 64 -7.03 4.85 22.68
CA VAL A 64 -6.85 4.73 21.23
C VAL A 64 -8.19 4.91 20.50
N PRO A 65 -8.19 5.40 19.25
CA PRO A 65 -9.41 5.49 18.46
C PRO A 65 -10.04 4.12 18.22
N GLY A 66 -11.38 4.05 18.11
CA GLY A 66 -12.11 2.78 17.94
C GLY A 66 -11.72 1.95 16.71
N PHE A 67 -11.12 2.56 15.68
CA PHE A 67 -10.58 1.79 14.54
C PHE A 67 -9.37 0.91 14.91
N VAL A 68 -8.79 1.10 16.12
CA VAL A 68 -7.70 0.31 16.70
C VAL A 68 -8.23 -0.88 17.51
N GLU A 69 -9.47 -0.85 18.00
CA GLU A 69 -10.06 -1.86 18.89
C GLU A 69 -10.49 -3.17 18.19
N ASP A 70 -10.12 -3.30 16.91
CA ASP A 70 -9.99 -4.47 16.00
C ASP A 70 -11.08 -5.57 15.90
N GLU A 71 -11.51 -5.82 14.65
CA GLU A 71 -12.24 -7.01 14.19
C GLU A 71 -11.29 -8.12 13.63
N PHE A 72 -9.98 -7.88 13.60
CA PHE A 72 -8.98 -8.80 13.06
C PHE A 72 -9.00 -10.18 13.72
N LEU A 73 -9.18 -10.24 15.04
CA LEU A 73 -9.23 -11.49 15.79
C LEU A 73 -10.44 -12.36 15.41
N ASP A 74 -11.43 -11.79 14.73
CA ASP A 74 -12.56 -12.56 14.21
C ASP A 74 -12.35 -13.03 12.76
N CYS A 75 -11.37 -12.46 12.05
CA CYS A 75 -11.16 -12.70 10.64
C CYS A 75 -10.70 -14.14 10.37
N GLY A 76 -11.52 -14.91 9.67
CA GLY A 76 -11.20 -16.27 9.25
C GLY A 76 -11.51 -17.34 10.30
N VAL A 77 -12.08 -16.97 11.45
CA VAL A 77 -12.46 -17.91 12.52
C VAL A 77 -13.89 -18.38 12.30
N LEU A 78 -14.09 -19.69 12.06
CA LEU A 78 -15.42 -20.25 11.78
C LEU A 78 -16.42 -20.00 12.93
N ALA A 79 -15.97 -20.05 14.18
CA ALA A 79 -16.82 -19.77 15.35
C ALA A 79 -17.35 -18.33 15.39
N ARG A 80 -16.74 -17.41 14.63
CA ARG A 80 -17.15 -15.99 14.52
C ARG A 80 -18.07 -15.74 13.32
N GLY A 81 -18.40 -16.78 12.56
CA GLY A 81 -19.37 -16.74 11.48
C GLY A 81 -18.81 -17.22 10.13
N PHE A 82 -19.68 -17.81 9.32
CA PHE A 82 -19.32 -18.38 8.03
C PHE A 82 -20.51 -18.44 7.06
N LEU A 83 -20.18 -18.59 5.77
CA LEU A 83 -21.11 -19.02 4.73
C LEU A 83 -20.92 -20.50 4.45
N ARG A 84 -22.02 -21.25 4.30
CA ARG A 84 -22.00 -22.60 3.73
C ARG A 84 -22.19 -22.51 2.22
N LEU A 85 -21.15 -22.86 1.48
CA LEU A 85 -21.19 -22.97 0.03
C LEU A 85 -21.51 -24.42 -0.33
N ARG A 86 -22.62 -24.63 -1.05
CA ARG A 86 -23.02 -25.96 -1.53
C ARG A 86 -22.99 -26.00 -3.05
N CYS A 87 -22.27 -26.95 -3.62
CA CYS A 87 -22.35 -27.20 -5.05
C CYS A 87 -23.68 -27.91 -5.37
N GLN A 88 -24.51 -27.32 -6.24
CA GLN A 88 -25.76 -27.94 -6.68
C GLN A 88 -25.54 -29.21 -7.54
N SER A 89 -24.38 -29.35 -8.19
CA SER A 89 -24.10 -30.47 -9.08
C SER A 89 -23.57 -31.71 -8.36
N CYS A 90 -22.61 -31.56 -7.43
CA CYS A 90 -22.00 -32.68 -6.71
C CYS A 90 -22.41 -32.77 -5.23
N GLY A 91 -23.17 -31.80 -4.72
CA GLY A 91 -23.63 -31.76 -3.34
C GLY A 91 -22.56 -31.43 -2.30
N LEU A 92 -21.31 -31.21 -2.71
CA LEU A 92 -20.20 -30.89 -1.80
C LEU A 92 -20.44 -29.58 -1.06
N ASP A 93 -20.26 -29.61 0.26
CA ASP A 93 -20.28 -28.45 1.12
C ASP A 93 -18.86 -27.97 1.46
N ARG A 94 -18.70 -26.65 1.51
CA ARG A 94 -17.52 -25.96 2.06
C ARG A 94 -17.97 -24.82 2.96
N LEU A 95 -17.28 -24.64 4.07
CA LEU A 95 -17.48 -23.51 4.97
C LEU A 95 -16.47 -22.42 4.62
N LEU A 96 -16.96 -21.20 4.42
CA LEU A 96 -16.15 -20.02 4.19
C LEU A 96 -16.33 -19.07 5.37
N ALA A 97 -15.31 -18.98 6.23
CA ALA A 97 -15.31 -18.04 7.34
C ALA A 97 -15.41 -16.58 6.85
N PHE A 98 -16.03 -15.74 7.67
CA PHE A 98 -16.09 -14.31 7.38
C PHE A 98 -14.71 -13.65 7.47
N SER A 99 -14.52 -12.60 6.68
CA SER A 99 -13.30 -11.81 6.64
C SER A 99 -13.56 -10.45 7.28
N CYS A 100 -12.61 -9.89 8.03
CA CYS A 100 -12.73 -8.53 8.56
C CYS A 100 -12.74 -7.45 7.45
N LYS A 101 -12.35 -7.79 6.22
CA LYS A 101 -12.21 -6.86 5.08
C LYS A 101 -11.25 -5.68 5.38
N GLY A 102 -10.50 -5.76 6.48
CA GLY A 102 -9.53 -4.77 6.94
C GLY A 102 -8.45 -4.53 5.89
N ARG A 103 -7.93 -3.29 5.90
CA ARG A 103 -6.95 -2.80 4.92
C ARG A 103 -5.54 -2.60 5.49
N ALA A 104 -5.38 -2.74 6.81
CA ALA A 104 -4.17 -2.40 7.53
C ALA A 104 -3.27 -3.64 7.75
N TRP A 105 -3.50 -4.38 8.85
CA TRP A 105 -2.57 -5.41 9.32
C TRP A 105 -2.96 -6.84 8.95
N CYS A 106 -4.23 -7.11 8.62
CA CYS A 106 -4.71 -8.45 8.30
C CYS A 106 -4.01 -9.01 7.04
N PRO A 107 -3.08 -9.99 7.16
CA PRO A 107 -2.33 -10.52 6.02
C PRO A 107 -3.25 -11.24 5.03
N SER A 108 -4.30 -11.87 5.56
CA SER A 108 -5.29 -12.62 4.79
C SER A 108 -6.10 -11.73 3.84
N CYS A 109 -6.74 -10.69 4.39
CA CYS A 109 -7.54 -9.74 3.62
C CYS A 109 -6.67 -8.87 2.69
N GLY A 110 -5.51 -8.42 3.20
CA GLY A 110 -4.56 -7.66 2.41
C GLY A 110 -3.97 -8.46 1.26
N GLY A 111 -3.60 -9.73 1.48
CA GLY A 111 -3.09 -10.63 0.45
C GLY A 111 -4.11 -10.94 -0.65
N ARG A 112 -5.38 -11.18 -0.27
CA ARG A 112 -6.47 -11.33 -1.25
C ARG A 112 -6.61 -10.07 -2.10
N ARG A 113 -6.66 -8.91 -1.46
CA ARG A 113 -6.80 -7.64 -2.16
C ARG A 113 -5.63 -7.33 -3.06
N MET A 114 -4.41 -7.62 -2.63
CA MET A 114 -3.20 -7.47 -3.43
C MET A 114 -3.33 -8.28 -4.73
N ALA A 115 -3.77 -9.54 -4.63
CA ALA A 115 -4.00 -10.40 -5.78
C ALA A 115 -5.11 -9.86 -6.70
N ASP A 116 -6.28 -9.51 -6.13
CA ASP A 116 -7.42 -9.00 -6.89
C ASP A 116 -7.09 -7.67 -7.59
N THR A 117 -6.38 -6.78 -6.90
CA THR A 117 -5.93 -5.48 -7.43
C THR A 117 -4.92 -5.68 -8.56
N ALA A 118 -3.97 -6.61 -8.40
CA ALA A 118 -3.00 -6.91 -9.44
C ALA A 118 -3.65 -7.46 -10.71
N ALA A 119 -4.53 -8.45 -10.56
CA ALA A 119 -5.29 -8.99 -11.69
C ALA A 119 -6.10 -7.90 -12.38
N HIS A 120 -6.87 -7.10 -11.63
CA HIS A 120 -7.66 -6.02 -12.22
C HIS A 120 -6.81 -4.99 -12.97
N LEU A 121 -5.73 -4.50 -12.34
CA LEU A 121 -4.90 -3.46 -12.94
C LEU A 121 -4.17 -3.97 -14.19
N VAL A 122 -3.66 -5.19 -14.16
CA VAL A 122 -2.97 -5.79 -15.32
C VAL A 122 -3.96 -6.15 -16.41
N ASP A 123 -5.11 -6.73 -16.09
CA ASP A 123 -5.99 -7.24 -17.16
C ASP A 123 -6.90 -6.17 -17.76
N ARG A 124 -7.19 -5.10 -17.01
CA ARG A 124 -8.26 -4.15 -17.36
C ARG A 124 -7.84 -2.67 -17.38
N VAL A 125 -6.74 -2.29 -16.74
CA VAL A 125 -6.37 -0.87 -16.59
C VAL A 125 -5.11 -0.51 -17.36
N PHE A 126 -4.00 -1.22 -17.14
CA PHE A 126 -2.75 -0.92 -17.81
C PHE A 126 -2.78 -1.38 -19.27
N PRO A 127 -2.54 -0.49 -20.24
CA PRO A 127 -2.37 -0.91 -21.63
C PRO A 127 -1.09 -1.74 -21.82
N VAL A 128 -0.93 -2.35 -23.00
CA VAL A 128 0.27 -3.11 -23.38
C VAL A 128 1.38 -2.13 -23.81
N VAL A 129 1.87 -1.34 -22.86
CA VAL A 129 2.97 -0.37 -23.02
C VAL A 129 3.89 -0.45 -21.80
N PRO A 130 5.17 -0.05 -21.91
CA PRO A 130 6.09 -0.10 -20.77
C PRO A 130 5.60 0.74 -19.57
N VAL A 131 5.85 0.24 -18.37
CA VAL A 131 5.47 0.86 -17.09
C VAL A 131 6.70 0.98 -16.20
N ARG A 132 6.94 2.19 -15.69
CA ARG A 132 8.04 2.49 -14.77
C ARG A 132 7.50 2.78 -13.37
N GLN A 133 8.13 2.19 -12.37
CA GLN A 133 7.88 2.53 -10.98
C GLN A 133 8.67 3.77 -10.60
N TRP A 134 7.96 4.75 -10.03
CA TRP A 134 8.50 5.93 -9.38
C TRP A 134 8.15 5.89 -7.91
N VAL A 135 9.15 5.80 -7.05
CA VAL A 135 8.98 5.78 -5.59
C VAL A 135 9.36 7.14 -5.04
N LEU A 136 8.45 7.79 -4.31
CA LEU A 136 8.73 9.03 -3.57
C LEU A 136 8.68 8.75 -2.07
N SER A 137 9.83 8.90 -1.42
CA SER A 137 9.93 9.00 0.04
C SER A 137 10.03 10.46 0.46
N VAL A 138 9.44 10.79 1.61
CA VAL A 138 9.35 12.17 2.13
C VAL A 138 10.11 12.30 3.46
N PRO A 139 10.47 13.52 3.90
CA PRO A 139 11.17 13.73 5.18
C PRO A 139 10.37 13.22 6.38
N PHE A 140 11.04 12.79 7.45
CA PHE A 140 10.38 12.27 8.67
C PHE A 140 9.31 13.20 9.25
N ALA A 141 9.58 14.51 9.32
CA ALA A 141 8.61 15.48 9.79
C ALA A 141 7.31 15.45 8.97
N LEU A 142 7.44 15.31 7.64
CA LEU A 142 6.29 15.22 6.74
C LEU A 142 5.59 13.86 6.82
N ARG A 143 6.33 12.76 7.05
CA ARG A 143 5.75 11.42 7.31
C ARG A 143 4.78 11.45 8.49
N TYR A 144 5.19 12.08 9.59
CA TYR A 144 4.37 12.25 10.77
C TYR A 144 3.04 12.95 10.44
N ARG A 145 3.09 14.09 9.75
CA ARG A 145 1.90 14.85 9.37
C ARG A 145 0.99 14.05 8.43
N MET A 146 1.56 13.44 7.39
CA MET A 146 0.83 12.63 6.42
C MET A 146 0.20 11.36 7.00
N ALA A 147 0.72 10.84 8.12
CA ALA A 147 0.17 9.63 8.72
C ALA A 147 -1.31 9.82 9.13
N TYR A 148 -1.68 11.03 9.58
CA TYR A 148 -3.04 11.34 10.06
C TYR A 148 -3.77 12.38 9.20
N ASP A 149 -3.05 13.22 8.44
CA ASP A 149 -3.67 14.13 7.48
C ASP A 149 -3.78 13.48 6.07
N GLY A 150 -4.93 12.88 5.80
CA GLY A 150 -5.26 12.30 4.50
C GLY A 150 -5.38 13.34 3.37
N HIS A 151 -5.75 14.58 3.70
CA HIS A 151 -5.81 15.68 2.73
C HIS A 151 -4.41 16.14 2.34
N LEU A 152 -3.51 16.32 3.31
CA LEU A 152 -2.10 16.63 3.04
C LEU A 152 -1.43 15.52 2.23
N THR A 153 -1.71 14.25 2.56
CA THR A 153 -1.20 13.11 1.79
C THR A 153 -1.63 13.20 0.32
N SER A 154 -2.89 13.54 0.06
CA SER A 154 -3.42 13.74 -1.29
C SER A 154 -2.81 14.97 -1.97
N ASP A 155 -2.61 16.04 -1.21
CA ASP A 155 -1.79 17.24 -1.49
C ASP A 155 -0.45 16.92 -2.15
N VAL A 156 0.37 16.22 -1.37
CA VAL A 156 1.73 15.84 -1.73
C VAL A 156 1.73 14.89 -2.93
N LEU A 157 0.80 13.93 -2.98
CA LEU A 157 0.66 13.04 -4.14
C LEU A 157 0.34 13.83 -5.42
N ASN A 158 -0.59 14.79 -5.34
CA ASN A 158 -0.95 15.64 -6.48
C ASN A 158 0.24 16.47 -6.97
N VAL A 159 1.06 17.00 -6.06
CA VAL A 159 2.32 17.68 -6.42
C VAL A 159 3.24 16.71 -7.16
N PHE A 160 3.46 15.51 -6.60
CA PHE A 160 4.34 14.51 -7.19
C PHE A 160 3.93 14.12 -8.61
N ILE A 161 2.68 13.73 -8.81
CA ILE A 161 2.16 13.32 -10.12
C ILE A 161 2.20 14.47 -11.12
N ARG A 162 1.90 15.71 -10.71
CA ARG A 162 1.99 16.88 -11.60
C ARG A 162 3.42 17.17 -12.03
N VAL A 163 4.40 17.03 -11.13
CA VAL A 163 5.81 17.19 -11.47
C VAL A 163 6.26 16.09 -12.42
N LEU A 164 5.97 14.83 -12.12
CA LEU A 164 6.30 13.69 -12.98
C LEU A 164 5.71 13.84 -14.38
N PHE A 165 4.42 14.14 -14.48
CA PHE A 165 3.77 14.30 -15.78
C PHE A 165 4.28 15.52 -16.54
N GLY A 166 4.65 16.60 -15.83
CA GLY A 166 5.34 17.75 -16.42
C GLY A 166 6.68 17.34 -17.03
N GLU A 167 7.45 16.52 -16.32
CA GLU A 167 8.74 16.03 -16.78
C GLU A 167 8.61 15.09 -17.99
N LEU A 168 7.65 14.17 -17.99
CA LEU A 168 7.39 13.30 -19.14
C LEU A 168 7.00 14.11 -20.39
N ARG A 169 6.14 15.13 -20.22
CA ARG A 169 5.76 16.04 -21.32
C ARG A 169 6.94 16.90 -21.82
N ARG A 170 7.81 17.35 -20.92
CA ARG A 170 9.04 18.06 -21.31
C ARG A 170 9.93 17.17 -22.15
N ARG A 171 10.23 15.97 -21.67
CA ARG A 171 11.12 15.00 -22.34
C ARG A 171 10.57 14.56 -23.70
N VAL A 172 9.26 14.30 -23.82
CA VAL A 172 8.68 13.88 -25.10
C VAL A 172 8.66 15.02 -26.12
N TYR A 173 8.49 16.26 -25.67
CA TYR A 173 8.57 17.43 -26.54
C TYR A 173 10.01 17.63 -27.06
N GLU A 174 11.00 17.59 -26.16
CA GLU A 174 12.41 17.79 -26.53
C GLU A 174 12.96 16.69 -27.44
N LEU A 175 12.60 15.43 -27.18
CA LEU A 175 13.16 14.29 -27.90
C LEU A 175 12.39 13.96 -29.19
N LEU A 176 11.07 14.17 -29.21
CA LEU A 176 10.18 13.69 -30.27
C LEU A 176 9.29 14.78 -30.87
N GLY A 177 9.34 16.03 -30.37
CA GLY A 177 8.53 17.14 -30.88
C GLY A 177 7.03 17.04 -30.54
N VAL A 178 6.64 16.21 -29.56
CA VAL A 178 5.22 15.96 -29.23
C VAL A 178 4.74 16.94 -28.14
N ALA A 179 3.89 17.92 -28.51
CA ALA A 179 3.43 18.97 -27.59
C ALA A 179 2.15 18.60 -26.80
N SER A 180 1.13 18.07 -27.49
CA SER A 180 -0.18 17.76 -26.87
C SER A 180 -0.25 16.29 -26.49
N SER A 181 0.03 15.99 -25.22
CA SER A 181 0.10 14.61 -24.74
C SER A 181 -0.51 14.38 -23.35
N GLN A 182 -0.91 13.14 -23.10
CA GLN A 182 -1.54 12.65 -21.88
C GLN A 182 -0.66 11.57 -21.23
N CYS A 183 -0.55 11.63 -19.91
CA CYS A 183 0.19 10.67 -19.10
C CYS A 183 -0.79 9.77 -18.33
N GLY A 184 -0.30 8.64 -17.81
CA GLY A 184 -1.10 7.75 -16.98
C GLY A 184 -0.28 7.19 -15.83
N ALA A 185 -0.89 7.09 -14.65
CA ALA A 185 -0.27 6.49 -13.47
C ALA A 185 -1.31 5.86 -12.55
N VAL A 186 -0.89 4.82 -11.81
CA VAL A 186 -1.59 4.28 -10.65
C VAL A 186 -0.65 4.37 -9.45
N THR A 187 -1.11 4.97 -8.36
CA THR A 187 -0.28 5.14 -7.16
C THR A 187 -0.81 4.32 -6.00
N PHE A 188 0.11 3.64 -5.32
CA PHE A 188 -0.09 2.98 -4.04
C PHE A 188 0.51 3.85 -2.94
N VAL A 189 -0.33 4.28 -2.01
CA VAL A 189 0.10 4.97 -0.80
C VAL A 189 0.44 3.90 0.23
N GLN A 190 1.73 3.64 0.42
CA GLN A 190 2.20 2.77 1.49
C GLN A 190 2.35 3.60 2.75
N ARG A 191 1.91 3.05 3.89
CA ARG A 191 1.87 3.77 5.18
C ARG A 191 2.85 3.21 6.22
N TRP A 192 3.64 2.21 5.85
CA TRP A 192 4.52 1.49 6.74
C TRP A 192 5.89 1.25 6.09
N GLY A 193 6.93 1.18 6.92
CA GLY A 193 8.26 0.70 6.52
C GLY A 193 8.43 -0.79 6.79
N ASP A 194 9.61 -1.33 6.47
CA ASP A 194 9.90 -2.75 6.68
C ASP A 194 9.93 -3.14 8.17
N ALA A 195 10.15 -2.17 9.07
CA ALA A 195 10.03 -2.34 10.51
C ALA A 195 8.60 -2.10 11.05
N LEU A 196 7.60 -2.06 10.18
CA LEU A 196 6.19 -1.69 10.49
C LEU A 196 6.00 -0.29 11.09
N ASN A 197 7.03 0.55 11.04
CA ASN A 197 6.96 1.94 11.46
C ASN A 197 6.10 2.77 10.52
N ALA A 198 5.47 3.83 11.02
CA ALA A 198 4.75 4.79 10.22
C ALA A 198 5.69 5.41 9.18
N ASN A 199 5.41 5.11 7.90
CA ASN A 199 6.21 5.57 6.78
C ASN A 199 5.32 5.84 5.56
N PRO A 200 4.53 6.92 5.54
CA PRO A 200 3.80 7.32 4.35
C PRO A 200 4.75 7.63 3.18
N HIS A 201 4.65 6.85 2.11
CA HIS A 201 5.40 7.03 0.87
C HIS A 201 4.59 6.52 -0.34
N PHE A 202 5.03 6.88 -1.54
CA PHE A 202 4.26 6.63 -2.75
C PHE A 202 5.01 5.69 -3.70
N HIS A 203 4.38 4.60 -4.09
CA HIS A 203 4.78 3.82 -5.25
C HIS A 203 3.86 4.16 -6.42
N SER A 204 4.34 4.94 -7.37
CA SER A 204 3.59 5.33 -8.57
C SER A 204 4.04 4.50 -9.77
N LEU A 205 3.13 3.69 -10.32
CA LEU A 205 3.35 2.95 -11.55
C LEU A 205 2.89 3.82 -12.72
N VAL A 206 3.86 4.39 -13.43
CA VAL A 206 3.65 5.40 -14.48
C VAL A 206 3.92 4.78 -15.84
N LEU A 207 3.12 5.09 -16.86
CA LEU A 207 3.44 4.70 -18.23
C LEU A 207 4.79 5.32 -18.63
N ASP A 208 5.72 4.53 -19.18
CA ASP A 208 7.09 5.00 -19.49
C ASP A 208 7.12 5.74 -20.85
N GLY A 209 6.28 6.75 -20.96
CA GLY A 209 5.94 7.47 -22.17
C GLY A 209 4.61 8.20 -22.03
N VAL A 210 4.08 8.68 -23.15
CA VAL A 210 2.83 9.45 -23.19
C VAL A 210 1.94 9.02 -24.36
N TYR A 211 0.65 9.32 -24.28
CA TYR A 211 -0.25 9.25 -25.43
C TYR A 211 -0.43 10.61 -26.08
N ALA A 212 -0.41 10.68 -27.40
CA ALA A 212 -0.80 11.86 -28.18
C ALA A 212 -1.74 11.45 -29.31
N ALA A 213 -2.43 12.42 -29.92
CA ALA A 213 -3.26 12.14 -31.09
C ALA A 213 -2.36 11.83 -32.30
N GLY A 214 -2.51 10.65 -32.89
CA GLY A 214 -1.88 10.30 -34.16
C GLY A 214 -2.55 10.98 -35.35
N GLY A 215 -1.99 10.83 -36.56
CA GLY A 215 -2.49 11.49 -37.78
C GLY A 215 -3.94 11.15 -38.17
N ASN A 216 -4.50 10.06 -37.63
CA ASN A 216 -5.89 9.65 -37.80
C ASN A 216 -6.80 10.00 -36.60
N GLY A 217 -6.31 10.82 -35.66
CA GLY A 217 -7.02 11.19 -34.44
C GLY A 217 -7.06 10.10 -33.35
N ARG A 218 -6.49 8.91 -33.59
CA ARG A 218 -6.43 7.83 -32.58
C ARG A 218 -5.26 8.06 -31.62
N PRO A 219 -5.39 7.68 -30.33
CA PRO A 219 -4.26 7.75 -29.40
C PRO A 219 -3.09 6.89 -29.86
N GLN A 220 -1.91 7.48 -29.97
CA GLN A 220 -0.64 6.81 -30.25
C GLN A 220 0.27 6.96 -29.03
N PHE A 221 0.89 5.84 -28.62
CA PHE A 221 1.85 5.86 -27.53
C PHE A 221 3.24 6.25 -28.03
N HIS A 222 3.85 7.21 -27.37
CA HIS A 222 5.22 7.66 -27.59
C HIS A 222 6.05 7.24 -26.38
N GLN A 223 6.77 6.13 -26.54
CA GLN A 223 7.69 5.62 -25.52
C GLN A 223 8.87 6.58 -25.35
N LEU A 224 9.25 6.82 -24.09
CA LEU A 224 10.44 7.59 -23.76
C LEU A 224 11.62 6.65 -23.48
N PRO A 225 12.87 7.08 -23.75
CA PRO A 225 14.02 6.41 -23.18
C PRO A 225 13.98 6.53 -21.65
N ALA A 226 14.62 5.57 -20.97
CA ALA A 226 14.74 5.60 -19.52
C ALA A 226 15.31 6.96 -19.05
N PRO A 227 14.79 7.54 -17.94
CA PRO A 227 15.31 8.80 -17.43
C PRO A 227 16.78 8.66 -17.05
N GLY A 228 17.54 9.75 -17.23
CA GLY A 228 18.88 9.89 -16.67
C GLY A 228 18.81 10.28 -15.19
N ASN A 229 19.95 10.26 -14.50
CA ASN A 229 20.02 10.70 -13.10
C ASN A 229 19.65 12.19 -12.95
N GLU A 230 19.99 13.02 -13.94
CA GLU A 230 19.62 14.44 -13.97
C GLU A 230 18.11 14.66 -14.07
N ASP A 231 17.39 13.83 -14.84
CA ASP A 231 15.92 13.88 -14.92
C ASP A 231 15.30 13.57 -13.53
N VAL A 232 15.82 12.54 -12.85
CA VAL A 232 15.34 12.15 -11.51
C VAL A 232 15.67 13.22 -10.46
N LEU A 233 16.86 13.83 -10.53
CA LEU A 233 17.25 14.94 -9.67
C LEU A 233 16.36 16.17 -9.89
N ARG A 234 16.01 16.48 -11.14
CA ARG A 234 15.09 17.57 -11.49
C ARG A 234 13.71 17.33 -10.90
N VAL A 235 13.16 16.12 -11.03
CA VAL A 235 11.89 15.74 -10.41
C VAL A 235 11.97 15.91 -8.89
N THR A 236 13.00 15.37 -8.25
CA THR A 236 13.18 15.43 -6.80
C THR A 236 13.23 16.87 -6.29
N THR A 237 14.02 17.72 -6.96
CA THR A 237 14.15 19.15 -6.64
C THR A 237 12.82 19.87 -6.77
N LEU A 238 12.10 19.68 -7.88
CA LEU A 238 10.81 20.35 -8.12
C LEU A 238 9.71 19.87 -7.16
N VAL A 239 9.70 18.57 -6.81
CA VAL A 239 8.79 18.03 -5.79
C VAL A 239 9.08 18.68 -4.45
N SER A 240 10.34 18.66 -4.00
CA SER A 240 10.76 19.27 -2.74
C SER A 240 10.30 20.73 -2.63
N GLN A 241 10.63 21.55 -3.64
CA GLN A 241 10.26 22.96 -3.69
C GLN A 241 8.74 23.17 -3.66
N ARG A 242 7.99 22.43 -4.48
CA ARG A 242 6.53 22.60 -4.56
C ARG A 242 5.80 22.11 -3.31
N VAL A 243 6.32 21.07 -2.65
CA VAL A 243 5.79 20.58 -1.37
C VAL A 243 6.09 21.58 -0.26
N GLN A 244 7.30 22.16 -0.20
CA GLN A 244 7.61 23.24 0.75
C GLN A 244 6.65 24.42 0.59
N SER A 245 6.46 24.92 -0.63
CA SER A 245 5.49 25.99 -0.89
C SER A 245 4.04 25.58 -0.59
N LEU A 246 3.69 24.30 -0.74
CA LEU A 246 2.37 23.79 -0.33
C LEU A 246 2.20 23.86 1.19
N LEU A 247 3.22 23.46 1.95
CA LEU A 247 3.21 23.50 3.41
C LEU A 247 3.11 24.94 3.93
N GLU A 248 3.87 25.88 3.34
CA GLU A 248 3.79 27.31 3.65
C GLU A 248 2.37 27.86 3.44
N ARG A 249 1.76 27.59 2.28
CA ARG A 249 0.38 28.03 1.99
C ARG A 249 -0.66 27.42 2.92
N ARG A 250 -0.39 26.24 3.49
CA ARG A 250 -1.26 25.55 4.45
C ARG A 250 -1.01 25.99 5.90
N GLY A 251 -0.09 26.92 6.17
CA GLY A 251 0.29 27.27 7.54
C GLY A 251 0.93 26.10 8.28
N CYS A 252 1.65 25.23 7.56
CA CYS A 252 2.38 24.07 8.09
C CYS A 252 3.88 24.17 7.76
N GLY A 253 4.36 25.36 7.36
CA GLY A 253 5.76 25.63 7.09
C GLY A 253 6.57 25.84 8.38
N PRO A 254 7.90 26.01 8.27
CA PRO A 254 8.79 26.21 9.43
C PRO A 254 8.43 27.42 10.30
N GLU A 255 7.79 28.44 9.70
CA GLU A 255 7.40 29.69 10.36
C GLU A 255 5.95 29.66 10.90
N ALA A 256 5.25 28.53 10.79
CA ALA A 256 3.87 28.44 11.23
C ALA A 256 3.73 28.38 12.75
N ASP A 257 2.61 28.90 13.27
CA ASP A 257 2.26 28.77 14.68
C ASP A 257 2.12 27.29 15.07
N ALA A 258 2.84 26.87 16.12
CA ALA A 258 2.94 25.47 16.52
C ALA A 258 1.58 24.73 16.71
N PRO A 259 0.52 25.34 17.27
CA PRO A 259 -0.78 24.67 17.41
C PRO A 259 -1.50 24.46 16.08
N GLN A 260 -1.37 25.39 15.13
CA GLN A 260 -1.99 25.27 13.79
C GLN A 260 -1.19 24.32 12.89
N ALA A 261 0.14 24.30 13.10
CA ALA A 261 1.04 23.42 12.39
C ALA A 261 0.93 21.95 12.84
N ASP A 262 0.33 21.65 14.00
CA ASP A 262 0.13 20.27 14.47
C ASP A 262 -1.21 19.98 15.21
N PRO A 263 -2.36 19.92 14.49
CA PRO A 263 -3.65 19.66 15.11
C PRO A 263 -3.73 18.32 15.86
N LEU A 264 -3.06 17.27 15.36
CA LEU A 264 -3.06 15.96 16.00
C LEU A 264 -2.50 16.03 17.42
N SER A 265 -1.44 16.81 17.63
CA SER A 265 -0.87 16.99 18.97
C SER A 265 -1.82 17.65 19.98
N GLN A 266 -2.82 18.40 19.49
CA GLN A 266 -3.81 19.08 20.33
C GLN A 266 -5.06 18.21 20.54
N GLU A 267 -5.51 17.54 19.48
CA GLU A 267 -6.73 16.72 19.48
C GLU A 267 -6.51 15.35 20.14
N ASP A 268 -5.35 14.73 19.89
CA ASP A 268 -4.98 13.42 20.41
C ASP A 268 -3.46 13.34 20.69
N PRO A 269 -3.01 13.88 21.84
CA PRO A 269 -1.60 13.89 22.22
C PRO A 269 -0.99 12.48 22.33
N GLY A 270 -1.80 11.49 22.72
CA GLY A 270 -1.38 10.09 22.84
C GLY A 270 -1.06 9.49 21.47
N MET A 271 -1.94 9.72 20.50
CA MET A 271 -1.71 9.29 19.13
C MET A 271 -0.54 10.04 18.49
N ALA A 272 -0.46 11.36 18.68
CA ALA A 272 0.68 12.16 18.21
C ALA A 272 2.02 11.59 18.70
N ALA A 273 2.12 11.26 19.99
CA ALA A 273 3.31 10.65 20.57
C ALA A 273 3.66 9.29 19.91
N MET A 274 2.67 8.40 19.80
CA MET A 274 2.88 7.07 19.19
C MET A 274 3.37 7.15 17.74
N VAL A 275 2.82 8.09 16.95
CA VAL A 275 3.17 8.25 15.54
C VAL A 275 4.55 8.88 15.40
N SER A 276 4.85 9.88 16.23
CA SER A 276 6.16 10.51 16.29
C SER A 276 7.25 9.48 16.61
N ASP A 277 7.02 8.63 17.62
CA ASP A 277 7.93 7.55 17.98
C ASP A 277 8.04 6.51 16.86
N SER A 278 6.90 6.10 16.28
CA SER A 278 6.87 5.16 15.16
C SER A 278 7.71 5.65 13.98
N VAL A 279 7.48 6.87 13.49
CA VAL A 279 8.25 7.49 12.38
C VAL A 279 9.75 7.52 12.66
N ARG A 280 10.15 7.67 13.93
CA ARG A 280 11.55 7.73 14.37
C ARG A 280 12.13 6.36 14.76
N HIS A 281 11.41 5.27 14.49
CA HIS A 281 11.80 3.92 14.88
C HIS A 281 12.06 3.76 16.39
N ARG A 282 11.22 4.40 17.22
CA ARG A 282 11.26 4.31 18.67
C ARG A 282 10.06 3.53 19.19
N ILE A 283 10.25 2.83 20.30
CA ILE A 283 9.18 2.15 21.01
C ILE A 283 8.32 3.20 21.70
N ALA A 284 7.02 3.24 21.37
CA ALA A 284 6.12 4.29 21.87
C ALA A 284 5.52 4.02 23.25
N VAL A 285 5.40 2.74 23.64
CA VAL A 285 4.67 2.32 24.84
C VAL A 285 5.38 1.22 25.61
N GLY A 286 5.08 1.11 26.91
CA GLY A 286 5.64 0.10 27.81
C GLY A 286 6.99 0.49 28.43
N SER A 287 7.62 -0.45 29.13
CA SER A 287 8.86 -0.22 29.89
C SER A 287 10.07 0.16 29.04
N ASN A 288 10.02 -0.10 27.73
CA ASN A 288 11.07 0.23 26.77
C ASN A 288 10.80 1.53 26.00
N THR A 289 9.83 2.35 26.42
CA THR A 289 9.46 3.60 25.74
C THR A 289 10.70 4.47 25.45
N GLY A 290 10.77 5.01 24.24
CA GLY A 290 11.87 5.83 23.75
C GLY A 290 13.12 5.06 23.34
N ARG A 291 13.23 3.75 23.59
CA ARG A 291 14.34 2.94 23.04
C ARG A 291 14.16 2.76 21.53
N GLY A 292 15.27 2.71 20.79
CA GLY A 292 15.25 2.39 19.37
C GLY A 292 14.80 0.95 19.14
N VAL A 293 14.04 0.71 18.08
CA VAL A 293 13.69 -0.65 17.65
C VAL A 293 14.95 -1.37 17.21
N VAL A 294 15.26 -2.50 17.84
CA VAL A 294 16.42 -3.32 17.49
C VAL A 294 16.19 -3.95 16.12
N ARG A 295 17.17 -3.82 15.24
CA ARG A 295 17.15 -4.43 13.90
C ARG A 295 18.21 -5.51 13.83
N LEU A 296 17.80 -6.71 13.40
CA LEU A 296 18.66 -7.87 13.22
C LEU A 296 18.74 -8.20 11.72
N GLY A 297 19.95 -8.49 11.22
CA GLY A 297 20.20 -8.84 9.82
C GLY A 297 20.64 -7.67 8.92
N ASP A 298 20.72 -7.94 7.62
CA ASP A 298 21.14 -6.97 6.59
C ASP A 298 20.16 -5.80 6.55
N GLN A 299 20.68 -4.59 6.82
CA GLN A 299 19.90 -3.36 6.79
C GLN A 299 19.56 -2.96 5.35
N ILE A 300 18.55 -3.58 4.76
CA ILE A 300 17.95 -3.10 3.52
C ILE A 300 16.94 -2.00 3.88
N ASP A 301 17.42 -0.91 4.46
CA ASP A 301 16.62 0.29 4.61
C ASP A 301 16.58 1.00 3.25
N GLY A 302 15.39 1.14 2.66
CA GLY A 302 15.22 1.95 1.45
C GLY A 302 15.61 3.43 1.62
N ASP A 303 15.71 3.90 2.87
CA ASP A 303 16.18 5.25 3.22
C ASP A 303 17.71 5.35 3.42
N ASN A 304 18.43 4.22 3.56
CA ASN A 304 19.90 4.16 3.73
C ASN A 304 20.62 3.54 2.53
N LEU A 305 19.92 3.20 1.44
CA LEU A 305 20.61 3.03 0.17
C LEU A 305 21.23 4.39 -0.17
N ASP A 306 22.57 4.46 -0.23
CA ASP A 306 23.27 5.63 -0.73
C ASP A 306 22.71 5.97 -2.11
N ALA A 307 21.77 6.92 -2.13
CA ALA A 307 21.09 7.35 -3.34
C ALA A 307 22.06 7.92 -4.37
N SER A 308 23.27 8.31 -3.93
CA SER A 308 24.37 8.74 -4.79
C SER A 308 24.90 7.62 -5.69
N GLU A 309 24.73 6.34 -5.34
CA GLU A 309 25.29 5.21 -6.10
C GLU A 309 24.24 4.44 -6.93
N SER A 310 22.97 4.51 -6.54
CA SER A 310 21.90 3.80 -7.24
C SER A 310 21.49 4.50 -8.55
N PRO A 311 21.46 3.80 -9.70
CA PRO A 311 21.03 4.42 -10.96
C PRO A 311 19.58 4.88 -10.86
N ARG A 312 19.30 6.08 -11.40
CA ARG A 312 17.97 6.71 -11.42
C ARG A 312 17.39 6.90 -10.02
N CYS A 313 18.26 7.32 -9.11
CA CYS A 313 17.93 7.74 -7.76
C CYS A 313 18.43 9.16 -7.52
N ALA A 314 17.68 9.95 -6.77
CA ALA A 314 18.14 11.24 -6.29
C ALA A 314 17.55 11.56 -4.91
N MET A 315 18.30 12.33 -4.13
CA MET A 315 17.88 12.86 -2.83
C MET A 315 17.97 14.39 -2.83
N GLY A 316 17.06 15.05 -2.12
CA GLY A 316 17.09 16.50 -1.95
C GLY A 316 16.15 16.95 -0.83
N SER A 317 16.66 17.73 0.12
CA SER A 317 15.89 18.27 1.27
C SER A 317 15.11 17.20 2.06
N GLY A 318 15.67 16.00 2.20
CA GLY A 318 15.04 14.86 2.89
C GLY A 318 13.98 14.11 2.07
N PHE A 319 13.75 14.50 0.81
CA PHE A 319 13.00 13.70 -0.16
C PHE A 319 13.95 12.77 -0.92
N SER A 320 13.45 11.61 -1.33
CA SER A 320 14.15 10.74 -2.30
C SER A 320 13.19 10.27 -3.38
N VAL A 321 13.68 10.18 -4.62
CA VAL A 321 12.95 9.62 -5.76
C VAL A 321 13.75 8.49 -6.39
N HIS A 322 13.13 7.34 -6.59
CA HIS A 322 13.70 6.18 -7.29
C HIS A 322 12.87 5.85 -8.52
N ALA A 323 13.54 5.64 -9.67
CA ALA A 323 12.88 5.37 -10.95
C ALA A 323 13.51 4.22 -11.75
N ASN A 324 14.29 3.36 -11.10
CA ASN A 324 15.11 2.36 -11.80
C ASN A 324 14.33 1.15 -12.33
N VAL A 325 13.20 0.82 -11.70
CA VAL A 325 12.40 -0.36 -12.08
C VAL A 325 11.47 0.00 -13.24
N CYS A 326 11.67 -0.65 -14.38
CA CYS A 326 10.78 -0.60 -15.54
C CYS A 326 10.41 -2.01 -16.00
N VAL A 327 9.17 -2.15 -16.47
CA VAL A 327 8.60 -3.38 -17.02
C VAL A 327 8.16 -3.11 -18.45
N GLU A 328 8.64 -3.93 -19.37
CA GLU A 328 8.26 -3.88 -20.78
C GLU A 328 6.77 -4.19 -20.97
N GLY A 329 6.12 -3.55 -21.94
CA GLY A 329 4.66 -3.60 -22.06
C GLY A 329 4.06 -4.99 -22.27
N ARG A 330 4.80 -5.90 -22.91
CA ARG A 330 4.40 -7.30 -23.15
C ARG A 330 4.68 -8.23 -21.97
N ASP A 331 5.50 -7.82 -21.00
CA ASP A 331 5.81 -8.63 -19.82
C ASP A 331 4.74 -8.46 -18.73
N ARG A 332 3.54 -8.99 -19.02
CA ARG A 332 2.37 -8.87 -18.13
C ARG A 332 2.60 -9.56 -16.78
N MET A 333 3.33 -10.67 -16.76
CA MET A 333 3.66 -11.40 -15.53
C MET A 333 4.59 -10.59 -14.61
N ARG A 334 5.58 -9.88 -15.16
CA ARG A 334 6.41 -8.99 -14.35
C ARG A 334 5.65 -7.75 -13.90
N LEU A 335 4.73 -7.23 -14.72
CA LEU A 335 3.87 -6.11 -14.32
C LEU A 335 2.96 -6.54 -13.15
N GLU A 336 2.37 -7.73 -13.21
CA GLU A 336 1.58 -8.28 -12.11
C GLU A 336 2.39 -8.40 -10.82
N ARG A 337 3.63 -8.95 -10.90
CA ARG A 337 4.53 -9.02 -9.74
C ARG A 337 4.84 -7.64 -9.16
N LEU A 338 5.08 -6.64 -10.01
CA LEU A 338 5.32 -5.26 -9.57
C LEU A 338 4.09 -4.63 -8.90
N VAL A 339 2.89 -4.87 -9.46
CA VAL A 339 1.63 -4.41 -8.86
C VAL A 339 1.39 -5.09 -7.51
N ARG A 340 1.61 -6.41 -7.42
CA ARG A 340 1.53 -7.14 -6.14
C ARG A 340 2.50 -6.57 -5.12
N TYR A 341 3.75 -6.33 -5.52
CA TYR A 341 4.75 -5.71 -4.64
C TYR A 341 4.30 -4.34 -4.11
N ALA A 342 3.71 -3.49 -4.96
CA ALA A 342 3.23 -2.17 -4.55
C ALA A 342 1.95 -2.24 -3.69
N ALA A 343 1.07 -3.20 -3.97
CA ALA A 343 -0.18 -3.44 -3.27
C ALA A 343 -0.06 -4.36 -2.04
N ARG A 344 1.17 -4.72 -1.65
CA ARG A 344 1.43 -5.71 -0.58
C ARG A 344 0.79 -5.29 0.75
N PRO A 345 0.33 -6.23 1.59
CA PRO A 345 -0.03 -5.92 2.96
C PRO A 345 1.19 -5.48 3.78
N ALA A 346 0.94 -4.85 4.93
CA ALA A 346 1.99 -4.47 5.87
C ALA A 346 2.73 -5.68 6.44
N VAL A 347 2.00 -6.76 6.68
CA VAL A 347 2.51 -7.97 7.31
C VAL A 347 2.36 -9.15 6.37
N SER A 348 3.40 -9.99 6.31
CA SER A 348 3.34 -11.33 5.71
C SER A 348 3.58 -12.36 6.78
N THR A 349 2.67 -13.32 6.94
CA THR A 349 2.78 -14.39 7.94
C THR A 349 4.06 -15.21 7.76
N GLU A 350 4.53 -15.40 6.52
CA GLU A 350 5.77 -16.12 6.19
C GLU A 350 7.04 -15.38 6.63
N ARG A 351 6.94 -14.08 6.94
CA ARG A 351 8.06 -13.23 7.38
C ARG A 351 8.02 -12.96 8.89
N LEU A 352 7.09 -13.58 9.62
CA LEU A 352 6.99 -13.47 11.06
C LEU A 352 7.46 -14.78 11.71
N THR A 353 8.38 -14.64 12.65
CA THR A 353 8.90 -15.77 13.43
C THR A 353 9.01 -15.32 14.88
N GLU A 354 8.71 -16.23 15.80
CA GLU A 354 8.98 -16.03 17.22
C GLU A 354 10.49 -16.14 17.45
N TYR A 355 11.09 -15.11 18.04
CA TYR A 355 12.48 -15.15 18.45
C TYR A 355 12.56 -15.73 19.86
N ILE A 356 12.92 -17.01 19.96
CA ILE A 356 13.23 -17.66 21.23
C ILE A 356 14.68 -17.32 21.55
N ALA A 357 14.87 -16.41 22.51
CA ALA A 357 16.18 -15.90 22.94
C ALA A 357 16.99 -16.92 23.74
#